data_AF-A0A843U6E0-F1
#
_entry.id   AF-A0A843U6E0-F1
#
_cell.length_a   1.000
_cell.length_b   1.000
_cell.length_c   1.000
_cell.angle_alpha   90.00
_cell.angle_beta   90.00
_cell.angle_gamma   90.00
#
_symmetry.space_group_name_H-M   'P 1'
#
loop_
_entity.id
_entity.type
_entity.pdbx_description
1 polymer ?
#
loop_
_entity_poly.entity_id
_entity_poly.type
_entity_poly.pdbx_seq_one_letter_code
_entity_poly.pdbx_strand_id
1 'polypeptide(L)'
;MRGTMNVITRLAKTMNERLDAMAEVERYRMKLGIYGGYDMRCAAQRLTLAEWWIQVNYQQASTLTYVAVRVLSQTTSSSPCERNWSTFSLIHTKIHNRLG
;
A
#
# COMPACT_ATOMS: atom_id res chain seq x y z
N MET A 1 9.55 12.81 6.13
CA MET A 1 10.36 11.58 6.00
C MET A 1 10.10 10.56 7.10
N ARG A 2 9.82 10.94 8.37
CA ARG A 2 9.59 9.96 9.45
C ARG A 2 8.50 8.91 9.15
N GLY A 3 7.36 9.33 8.60
CA GLY A 3 6.26 8.41 8.29
C GLY A 3 6.59 7.39 7.20
N THR A 4 7.15 7.84 6.08
CA THR A 4 7.57 6.95 4.97
C THR A 4 8.65 5.97 5.41
N MET A 5 9.60 6.45 6.22
CA MET A 5 10.64 5.62 6.82
C MET A 5 10.04 4.51 7.68
N ASN A 6 9.13 4.84 8.61
CA ASN A 6 8.50 3.84 9.46
C ASN A 6 7.75 2.76 8.66
N VAL A 7 7.10 3.14 7.56
CA VAL A 7 6.40 2.18 6.68
C VAL A 7 7.39 1.24 6.00
N ILE A 8 8.47 1.78 5.41
CA ILE A 8 9.51 0.98 4.76
C ILE A 8 10.17 0.04 5.76
N THR A 9 10.54 0.53 6.94
CA THR A 9 11.17 -0.30 7.99
C THR A 9 10.28 -1.46 8.44
N ARG A 10 8.96 -1.28 8.38
CA ARG A 10 7.97 -2.27 8.82
C ARG A 10 7.55 -3.25 7.72
N LEU A 11 7.68 -2.89 6.45
CA LEU A 11 7.23 -3.69 5.30
C LEU A 11 8.37 -4.33 4.50
N ALA A 12 9.58 -3.77 4.51
CA ALA A 12 10.76 -4.38 3.90
C ALA A 12 11.35 -5.46 4.83
N LYS A 13 11.84 -6.57 4.24
CA LYS A 13 12.28 -7.75 4.99
C LYS A 13 13.73 -7.65 5.45
N THR A 14 14.59 -7.05 4.63
CA THR A 14 16.04 -6.98 4.88
C THR A 14 16.55 -5.55 5.00
N MET A 15 17.74 -5.38 5.59
CA MET A 15 18.37 -4.05 5.67
C MET A 15 18.69 -3.49 4.29
N ASN A 16 19.10 -4.34 3.34
CA ASN A 16 19.40 -3.92 1.98
C ASN A 16 18.15 -3.39 1.27
N GLU A 17 17.04 -4.13 1.35
CA GLU A 17 15.75 -3.69 0.81
C GLU A 17 15.29 -2.35 1.42
N ARG A 18 15.56 -2.10 2.71
CA ARG A 18 15.24 -0.80 3.33
C ARG A 18 16.05 0.32 2.69
N LEU A 19 17.36 0.14 2.51
CA LEU A 19 18.24 1.14 1.90
C LEU A 19 17.87 1.37 0.42
N ASP A 20 17.58 0.31 -0.32
CA ASP A 20 17.18 0.37 -1.72
C ASP A 20 15.85 1.12 -1.87
N ALA A 21 14.84 0.76 -1.06
CA ALA A 21 13.55 1.46 -1.06
C ALA A 21 13.69 2.94 -0.69
N MET A 22 14.58 3.29 0.25
CA MET A 22 14.85 4.69 0.59
C MET A 22 15.46 5.46 -0.58
N ALA A 23 16.43 4.88 -1.29
CA ALA A 23 17.04 5.50 -2.46
C ALA A 23 16.04 5.63 -3.61
N GLU A 24 15.17 4.64 -3.81
CA GLU A 24 14.08 4.68 -4.80
C GLU A 24 13.04 5.75 -4.48
N VAL A 25 12.68 5.93 -3.21
CA VAL A 25 11.77 7.01 -2.78
C VAL A 25 12.35 8.37 -3.16
N GLU A 26 13.64 8.59 -2.92
CA GLU A 26 14.25 9.88 -3.24
C GLU A 26 14.30 10.12 -4.75
N ARG A 27 14.63 9.09 -5.54
CA ARG A 27 14.57 9.16 -7.02
C ARG A 27 13.18 9.51 -7.54
N TYR A 28 12.14 8.90 -6.98
CA TYR A 28 10.75 9.21 -7.32
C TYR A 28 10.38 10.67 -6.96
N ARG A 29 10.72 11.12 -5.74
CA ARG A 29 10.39 12.48 -5.27
C ARG A 29 11.12 13.57 -6.05
N MET A 30 12.38 13.33 -6.39
CA MET A 30 13.19 14.21 -7.23
C MET A 30 12.81 14.13 -8.72
N LYS A 31 11.87 13.25 -9.10
CA LYS A 31 11.44 13.02 -10.49
C LYS A 31 12.61 12.69 -11.43
N LEU A 32 13.59 11.95 -10.93
CA LEU A 32 14.79 11.60 -11.69
C LEU A 32 14.48 10.50 -12.72
N GLY A 33 15.21 10.45 -13.84
CA GLY A 33 15.02 9.42 -14.86
C GLY A 33 13.59 9.37 -15.41
N ILE A 34 12.99 8.18 -15.44
CA ILE A 34 11.65 7.98 -16.02
C ILE A 34 10.55 8.76 -15.30
N TYR A 35 10.73 9.05 -14.00
CA TYR A 35 9.69 9.66 -13.16
C TYR A 35 9.36 11.10 -13.57
N GLY A 36 10.29 11.78 -14.26
CA GLY A 36 10.08 13.13 -14.78
C GLY A 36 9.43 13.16 -16.17
N GLY A 37 9.48 12.05 -16.90
CA GLY A 37 9.08 11.94 -18.31
C GLY A 37 7.58 12.12 -18.54
N TYR A 38 7.23 12.66 -19.71
CA TYR A 38 5.84 12.88 -20.13
C TYR A 38 5.03 11.56 -20.12
N ASP A 39 5.61 10.48 -20.63
CA ASP A 39 4.94 9.18 -20.72
C ASP A 39 4.54 8.63 -19.35
N MET A 40 5.40 8.80 -18.33
CA MET A 40 5.09 8.33 -16.97
C MET A 40 4.01 9.14 -16.28
N ARG A 41 3.89 10.44 -16.61
CA ARG A 41 2.78 11.28 -16.14
C ARG A 41 1.47 10.87 -16.82
N CYS A 42 1.51 10.60 -18.12
CA CYS A 42 0.35 10.10 -18.85
C CYS A 42 -0.09 8.73 -18.32
N ALA A 43 0.85 7.82 -18.05
CA ALA A 43 0.55 6.52 -17.45
C ALA A 43 -0.10 6.66 -16.07
N ALA A 44 0.39 7.57 -15.23
CA ALA A 44 -0.18 7.83 -13.90
C ALA A 44 -1.63 8.36 -13.94
N GLN A 45 -2.04 8.99 -15.05
CA GLN A 45 -3.41 9.47 -15.25
C GLN A 45 -4.34 8.39 -15.81
N ARG A 46 -3.80 7.35 -16.44
CA ARG A 46 -4.58 6.31 -17.13
C ARG A 46 -4.70 5.01 -16.35
N LEU A 47 -3.72 4.70 -15.51
CA LEU A 47 -3.66 3.47 -14.72
C LEU A 47 -4.20 3.71 -13.30
N THR A 48 -4.71 2.66 -12.67
CA THR A 48 -4.92 2.69 -11.22
C THR A 48 -3.58 2.83 -10.50
N LEU A 49 -3.58 3.29 -9.24
CA LEU A 49 -2.34 3.42 -8.46
C LEU A 49 -1.58 2.09 -8.36
N ALA A 50 -2.28 0.97 -8.18
CA ALA A 50 -1.64 -0.35 -8.08
C ALA A 50 -1.02 -0.77 -9.43
N GLU A 51 -1.75 -0.60 -10.53
CA GLU A 51 -1.25 -0.91 -11.87
C GLU A 51 -0.07 -0.03 -12.25
N TRP A 52 -0.09 1.26 -11.92
CA TRP A 52 1.03 2.15 -12.18
C TRP A 52 2.29 1.69 -11.44
N TRP A 53 2.20 1.33 -10.15
CA TRP A 53 3.33 0.78 -9.41
C TRP A 53 3.86 -0.52 -10.04
N ILE A 54 2.97 -1.46 -10.40
CA ILE A 54 3.38 -2.76 -10.96
C ILE A 54 3.94 -2.64 -12.39
N GLN A 55 3.32 -1.83 -13.26
CA GLN A 55 3.68 -1.82 -14.69
C GLN A 55 4.85 -0.89 -14.98
N VAL A 56 4.91 0.27 -14.31
CA VAL A 56 5.90 1.31 -14.61
C VAL A 56 7.17 1.14 -13.76
N ASN A 57 7.01 0.70 -12.51
CA ASN A 57 8.07 0.83 -11.51
C ASN A 57 8.73 -0.50 -11.16
N TYR A 58 8.21 -1.63 -11.62
CA TYR A 58 8.73 -2.96 -11.25
C TYR A 58 10.18 -3.20 -11.69
N GLN A 59 10.60 -2.69 -12.85
CA GLN A 59 11.99 -2.83 -13.31
C GLN A 59 12.97 -1.82 -12.67
N GLN A 60 12.50 -0.63 -12.28
CA GLN A 60 13.39 0.46 -11.82
C GLN A 60 13.38 0.69 -10.31
N ALA A 61 12.33 0.20 -9.64
CA ALA A 61 12.13 0.34 -8.21
C ALA A 61 11.32 -0.86 -7.67
N SER A 62 11.88 -2.06 -7.80
CA SER A 62 11.22 -3.32 -7.44
C SER A 62 10.86 -3.36 -5.94
N THR A 63 11.72 -2.80 -5.09
CA THR A 63 11.54 -2.82 -3.64
C THR A 63 10.48 -1.80 -3.18
N LEU A 64 10.52 -0.58 -3.72
CA LEU A 64 9.50 0.43 -3.46
C LEU A 64 8.15 0.02 -4.02
N THR A 65 8.11 -0.62 -5.19
CA THR A 65 6.89 -1.17 -5.80
C THR A 65 6.25 -2.20 -4.87
N TYR A 66 7.04 -3.11 -4.30
CA TYR A 66 6.54 -4.07 -3.32
C TYR A 66 5.90 -3.39 -2.11
N VAL A 67 6.59 -2.42 -1.52
CA VAL A 67 6.08 -1.68 -0.36
C VAL A 67 4.81 -0.90 -0.72
N ALA A 68 4.78 -0.22 -1.86
CA ALA A 68 3.65 0.59 -2.31
C ALA A 68 2.41 -0.27 -2.57
N VAL A 69 2.54 -1.38 -3.28
CA VAL A 69 1.42 -2.31 -3.54
C VAL A 69 0.89 -2.86 -2.23
N ARG A 70 1.76 -3.26 -1.28
CA ARG A 70 1.34 -3.76 0.04
C ARG A 70 0.55 -2.73 0.84
N VAL A 71 0.95 -1.45 0.78
CA VAL A 71 0.21 -0.35 1.40
C VAL A 71 -1.15 -0.17 0.73
N LEU A 72 -1.20 -0.17 -0.61
CA LEU A 72 -2.43 0.00 -1.38
C LEU A 72 -3.41 -1.18 -1.21
N SER A 73 -2.90 -2.38 -0.93
CA SER A 73 -3.72 -3.55 -0.60
C SER A 73 -4.26 -3.53 0.84
N GLN A 74 -3.82 -2.60 1.70
CA GLN A 74 -4.42 -2.47 3.03
C GLN A 74 -5.76 -1.77 2.90
N THR A 75 -6.80 -2.39 3.46
CA THR A 75 -8.12 -1.75 3.55
C THR A 75 -8.01 -0.52 4.45
N THR A 76 -8.15 0.68 3.87
CA THR A 76 -8.08 1.96 4.58
C THR A 76 -9.40 2.35 5.27
N SER A 77 -10.43 1.51 5.19
CA SER A 77 -11.69 1.72 5.88
C SER A 77 -11.86 0.74 7.03
N SER A 78 -12.27 1.25 8.20
CA SER A 78 -12.81 0.43 9.29
C SER A 78 -14.20 -0.11 8.94
N SER A 79 -14.91 0.49 7.99
CA SER A 79 -16.27 0.10 7.56
C SER A 79 -16.48 -1.42 7.32
N PRO A 80 -15.61 -2.16 6.62
CA PRO A 80 -15.75 -3.61 6.47
C PRO A 80 -15.60 -4.33 7.81
N CYS A 81 -14.66 -3.88 8.65
CA CYS A 81 -14.47 -4.40 10.00
C CYS A 81 -15.67 -4.08 10.88
N GLU A 82 -16.19 -2.85 10.86
CA GLU A 82 -17.38 -2.41 11.58
C GLU A 82 -18.63 -3.17 11.14
N ARG A 83 -18.78 -3.49 9.84
CA ARG A 83 -19.86 -4.37 9.36
C ARG A 83 -19.72 -5.79 9.91
N ASN A 84 -18.51 -6.32 9.95
CA ASN A 84 -18.24 -7.66 10.49
C ASN A 84 -18.49 -7.70 12.01
N TRP A 85 -18.02 -6.69 12.74
CA TRP A 85 -18.22 -6.54 14.18
C TRP A 85 -19.67 -6.27 14.55
N SER A 86 -20.40 -5.47 13.77
CA SER A 86 -21.83 -5.23 13.99
C SER A 86 -22.64 -6.50 13.78
N THR A 87 -22.31 -7.32 12.77
CA THR A 87 -22.95 -8.61 12.51
C THR A 87 -22.64 -9.61 13.63
N PHE A 88 -21.37 -9.72 14.04
CA PHE A 88 -20.96 -10.55 15.17
C PHE A 88 -21.65 -10.13 16.46
N SER A 89 -21.65 -8.84 16.76
CA SER A 89 -22.34 -8.27 17.91
C SER A 89 -23.83 -8.61 17.85
N LEU A 90 -24.52 -8.43 16.72
CA LEU A 90 -25.94 -8.75 16.57
C LEU A 90 -26.26 -10.24 16.84
N ILE A 91 -25.40 -11.16 16.38
CA ILE A 91 -25.56 -12.60 16.60
C ILE A 91 -25.38 -12.95 18.09
N HIS A 92 -24.41 -12.33 18.76
CA HIS A 92 -24.04 -12.65 20.15
C HIS A 92 -24.70 -11.80 21.24
N THR A 93 -25.31 -10.66 20.89
CA THR A 93 -26.05 -9.80 21.83
C THR A 93 -27.55 -10.08 21.89
N LYS A 94 -28.09 -10.90 20.98
CA LYS A 94 -29.44 -11.44 21.16
C LYS A 94 -29.41 -12.47 22.30
N ILE A 95 -29.75 -12.02 23.51
CA ILE A 95 -30.01 -12.81 24.73
C ILE A 95 -31.25 -13.75 24.56
N HIS A 96 -31.68 -14.05 23.33
CA HIS A 96 -32.89 -14.81 23.05
C HIS A 96 -32.69 -15.83 21.91
N ASN A 97 -31.78 -16.78 22.12
CA ASN A 97 -31.87 -18.13 21.53
C ASN A 97 -31.18 -19.10 22.49
N ARG A 98 -31.66 -19.15 23.73
CA ARG A 98 -31.35 -20.25 24.64
C ARG A 98 -32.27 -21.41 24.24
N LEU A 99 -31.82 -22.21 23.27
CA LEU A 99 -32.44 -23.51 22.97
C LEU A 99 -32.07 -24.44 24.14
N GLY A 100 -32.89 -24.38 25.19
CA GLY A 100 -33.13 -25.54 26.05
C GLY A 100 -34.09 -26.49 25.40
#